data_AF-C6X021-F1
#
_entry.id   AF-C6X021-F1
#
_cell.length_a   1.000
_cell.length_b   1.000
_cell.length_c   1.000
_cell.angle_alpha   90.00
_cell.angle_beta   90.00
_cell.angle_gamma   90.00
#
_symmetry.space_group_name_H-M   'P 1'
#
loop_
_entity.id
_entity.type
_entity.pdbx_description
1 polymer ?
#
loop_
_entity_poly.entity_id
_entity_poly.type
_entity_poly.pdbx_seq_one_letter_code
_entity_poly.pdbx_strand_id
1 'polypeptide(L)'
;MAKVHPIIKVEGKIGDRIYYTLNGKPVARRIAKKRRGPKTKGEQKKALFASEFGKASAAGRVLREALGEIYTRLNDRYLYQRINKIMALLRSADVSEPGFRTVAGGLATDEGQKLLADFDFHQKAVVFPRILTANTVPGKLQLHFSDDTTKPVTVLELQINFDNRAYRSHEHAFPKGVQAGPVTLKKRFRRKKGFTDLVFISGPGFLQAVGLGGRGKGKG
;
A
#
# COMPACT_ATOMS: atom_id res chain seq x y z
N MET A 1 15.81 33.63 -35.43
CA MET A 1 14.43 34.04 -35.10
C MET A 1 14.47 34.79 -33.77
N ALA A 2 14.25 36.11 -33.77
CA ALA A 2 14.28 36.92 -32.54
C ALA A 2 13.01 36.67 -31.71
N LYS A 3 13.15 36.52 -30.39
CA LYS A 3 12.02 36.36 -29.46
C LYS A 3 11.87 37.66 -28.68
N VAL A 4 10.76 38.38 -28.89
CA VAL A 4 10.42 39.56 -28.10
C VAL A 4 10.17 39.12 -26.66
N HIS A 5 10.93 39.68 -25.71
CA HIS A 5 10.67 39.51 -24.29
C HIS A 5 9.71 40.60 -23.83
N PRO A 6 8.62 40.26 -23.12
CA PRO A 6 7.74 41.28 -22.58
C PRO A 6 8.53 42.17 -21.62
N ILE A 7 8.43 43.49 -21.83
CA ILE A 7 9.16 44.54 -21.08
C ILE A 7 8.74 44.56 -19.59
N ILE A 8 7.58 43.98 -19.28
CA ILE A 8 6.98 43.99 -17.94
C ILE A 8 6.78 42.56 -17.45
N LYS A 9 7.46 42.20 -16.36
CA LYS A 9 7.26 40.94 -15.64
C LYS A 9 6.07 41.08 -14.70
N VAL A 10 4.95 40.45 -15.03
CA VAL A 10 3.75 40.43 -14.17
C VAL A 10 3.66 39.08 -13.48
N GLU A 11 3.90 39.06 -12.17
CA GLU A 11 3.71 37.90 -11.31
C GLU A 11 2.72 38.26 -10.19
N GLY A 12 1.79 37.36 -9.92
CA GLY A 12 0.77 37.56 -8.88
C GLY A 12 -0.66 37.56 -9.40
N LYS A 13 -1.59 38.01 -8.55
CA LYS A 13 -3.02 37.97 -8.80
C LYS A 13 -3.52 39.32 -9.30
N ILE A 14 -4.17 39.34 -10.46
CA ILE A 14 -4.87 40.51 -10.99
C ILE A 14 -6.30 40.08 -11.33
N GLY A 15 -7.27 40.67 -10.65
CA GLY A 15 -8.69 40.32 -10.80
C GLY A 15 -8.95 38.82 -10.54
N ASP A 16 -9.50 38.14 -11.54
CA ASP A 16 -9.80 36.71 -11.51
C ASP A 16 -8.71 35.84 -12.14
N ARG A 17 -7.49 36.37 -12.34
CA ARG A 17 -6.35 35.65 -12.92
C ARG A 17 -5.12 35.67 -12.01
N ILE A 18 -4.33 34.59 -12.08
CA ILE A 18 -3.02 34.45 -11.44
C ILE A 18 -1.98 34.29 -12.54
N TYR A 19 -1.00 35.19 -12.57
CA TYR A 19 0.12 35.22 -13.49
C TYR A 19 1.36 34.65 -12.81
N TYR A 20 2.02 33.68 -13.46
CA TYR A 20 3.23 33.04 -12.95
C TYR A 20 4.05 32.46 -14.10
N THR A 21 5.31 32.14 -13.83
CA THR A 21 6.20 31.51 -14.81
C THR A 21 6.14 29.99 -14.67
N LEU A 22 5.83 29.27 -15.75
CA LEU A 22 5.88 27.81 -15.83
C LEU A 22 6.88 27.39 -16.90
N ASN A 23 7.93 26.66 -16.52
CA ASN A 23 9.01 26.22 -17.42
C ASN A 23 9.62 27.39 -18.23
N GLY A 24 9.85 28.53 -17.56
CA GLY A 24 10.43 29.73 -18.19
C GLY A 24 9.47 30.50 -19.11
N LYS A 25 8.19 30.10 -19.20
CA LYS A 25 7.17 30.78 -20.01
C LYS A 25 6.13 31.46 -19.10
N PRO A 26 5.73 32.71 -19.41
CA PRO A 26 4.66 33.37 -18.66
C PRO A 26 3.33 32.66 -18.95
N VAL A 27 2.62 32.30 -17.87
CA VAL A 27 1.31 31.63 -17.92
C VAL A 27 0.33 32.41 -17.03
N ALA A 28 -0.89 32.55 -17.52
CA ALA A 28 -2.01 33.06 -16.74
C ALA A 28 -3.04 31.94 -16.54
N ARG A 29 -3.49 31.73 -15.31
CA ARG A 29 -4.63 30.85 -15.01
C ARG A 29 -5.76 31.63 -14.37
N ARG A 30 -7.01 31.24 -14.63
CA ARG A 30 -8.16 31.77 -13.90
C ARG A 30 -8.16 31.24 -12.46
N ILE A 31 -8.52 32.09 -11.51
CA ILE A 31 -8.77 31.68 -10.14
C ILE A 31 -9.95 30.72 -10.16
N ALA A 32 -9.75 29.52 -9.61
CA ALA A 32 -10.85 28.58 -9.43
C ALA A 32 -11.91 29.24 -8.54
N LYS A 33 -13.16 29.34 -9.02
CA LYS A 33 -14.29 29.73 -8.17
C LYS A 33 -14.33 28.79 -6.97
N LYS A 34 -14.64 29.30 -5.77
CA LYS A 34 -14.86 28.45 -4.57
C LYS A 34 -15.73 27.26 -4.99
N ARG A 35 -15.17 26.04 -4.91
CA ARG A 35 -15.91 24.82 -5.23
C ARG A 35 -17.12 24.80 -4.31
N ARG A 36 -18.31 24.95 -4.87
CA ARG A 36 -19.57 24.68 -4.16
C ARG A 36 -19.57 23.18 -3.87
N GLY A 37 -19.92 22.80 -2.63
CA GLY A 37 -20.00 21.39 -2.24
C GLY A 37 -20.98 20.61 -3.14
N PRO A 38 -20.94 19.27 -3.12
CA PRO A 38 -21.81 18.45 -3.94
C PRO A 38 -23.29 18.75 -3.64
N LYS A 39 -24.05 19.14 -4.67
CA LYS A 39 -25.45 19.60 -4.51
C LYS A 39 -26.46 18.51 -4.80
N THR A 40 -26.14 17.62 -5.72
CA THR A 40 -27.01 16.51 -6.12
C THR A 40 -26.62 15.21 -5.43
N LYS A 41 -27.56 14.27 -5.28
CA LYS A 41 -27.27 12.90 -4.78
C LYS A 41 -26.16 12.21 -5.59
N GLY A 42 -26.14 12.42 -6.91
CA GLY A 42 -25.10 11.88 -7.79
C GLY A 42 -23.71 12.46 -7.52
N GLU A 43 -23.61 13.78 -7.29
CA GLU A 43 -22.35 14.44 -6.94
C GLU A 43 -21.85 14.02 -5.55
N GLN A 44 -22.75 13.83 -4.59
CA GLN A 44 -22.40 13.34 -3.25
C GLN A 44 -21.83 11.92 -3.32
N LYS A 45 -22.47 11.03 -4.09
CA LYS A 45 -21.98 9.66 -4.32
C LYS A 45 -20.59 9.65 -4.98
N LYS A 46 -20.37 10.51 -5.99
CA LYS A 46 -19.04 10.67 -6.63
C LYS A 46 -17.99 11.17 -5.65
N ALA A 47 -18.33 12.11 -4.78
CA ALA A 47 -17.41 12.63 -3.76
C ALA A 47 -16.99 11.54 -2.76
N LEU A 48 -17.94 10.70 -2.34
CA LEU A 48 -17.67 9.54 -1.47
C LEU A 48 -16.69 8.57 -2.14
N PHE A 49 -16.94 8.15 -3.37
CA PHE A 49 -16.01 7.26 -4.10
C PHE A 49 -14.64 7.91 -4.34
N ALA A 50 -14.59 9.21 -4.61
CA ALA A 50 -13.33 9.93 -4.77
C ALA A 50 -12.51 9.94 -3.47
N SER A 51 -13.18 10.06 -2.32
CA SER A 51 -12.55 9.97 -0.99
C SER A 51 -11.94 8.58 -0.77
N GLU A 52 -12.72 7.53 -1.04
CA GLU A 52 -12.22 6.16 -0.89
C GLU A 52 -11.04 5.85 -1.83
N PHE A 53 -11.10 6.32 -3.08
CA PHE A 53 -9.99 6.21 -4.03
C PHE A 53 -8.73 6.93 -3.53
N GLY A 54 -8.91 8.12 -2.95
CA GLY A 54 -7.83 8.88 -2.32
C GLY A 54 -7.19 8.11 -1.16
N LYS A 55 -8.00 7.49 -0.30
CA LYS A 55 -7.52 6.63 0.80
C LYS A 55 -6.76 5.42 0.28
N ALA A 56 -7.28 4.71 -0.73
CA ALA A 56 -6.61 3.56 -1.33
C ALA A 56 -5.26 3.94 -1.98
N SER A 57 -5.20 5.10 -2.65
CA SER A 57 -3.95 5.62 -3.22
C SER A 57 -2.93 5.98 -2.14
N ALA A 58 -3.39 6.59 -1.03
CA ALA A 58 -2.54 6.87 0.13
C ALA A 58 -2.04 5.57 0.80
N ALA A 59 -2.89 4.54 0.88
CA ALA A 59 -2.52 3.22 1.39
C ALA A 59 -1.39 2.57 0.57
N GLY A 60 -1.48 2.65 -0.77
CA GLY A 60 -0.43 2.16 -1.66
C GLY A 60 0.88 2.94 -1.56
N ARG A 61 0.81 4.23 -1.21
CA ARG A 61 2.00 5.03 -0.89
C ARG A 61 2.65 4.59 0.42
N VAL A 62 1.90 4.53 1.52
CA VAL A 62 2.47 4.17 2.82
C VAL A 62 3.01 2.74 2.84
N LEU A 63 2.39 1.80 2.11
CA LEU A 63 2.94 0.44 1.98
C LEU A 63 4.32 0.45 1.32
N ARG A 64 4.51 1.21 0.24
CA ARG A 64 5.81 1.30 -0.43
C ARG A 64 6.86 1.99 0.43
N GLU A 65 6.48 3.03 1.17
CA GLU A 65 7.36 3.69 2.15
C GLU A 65 7.76 2.70 3.26
N ALA A 66 6.82 1.88 3.75
CA ALA A 66 7.08 0.86 4.75
C ALA A 66 7.96 -0.30 4.28
N LEU A 67 7.88 -0.67 3.01
CA LEU A 67 8.73 -1.69 2.39
C LEU A 67 10.16 -1.18 2.10
N GLY A 68 10.36 0.13 1.97
CA GLY A 68 11.67 0.76 1.84
C GLY A 68 12.58 0.09 0.81
N GLU A 69 13.73 -0.40 1.25
CA GLU A 69 14.71 -1.04 0.38
C GLU A 69 14.19 -2.29 -0.33
N ILE A 70 13.33 -3.10 0.31
CA ILE A 70 12.73 -4.29 -0.30
C ILE A 70 11.98 -3.89 -1.57
N TYR A 71 11.20 -2.80 -1.52
CA TYR A 71 10.50 -2.28 -2.68
C TYR A 71 11.48 -1.83 -3.79
N THR A 72 12.56 -1.15 -3.43
CA THR A 72 13.55 -0.68 -4.43
C THR A 72 14.31 -1.82 -5.09
N ARG A 73 14.63 -2.90 -4.36
CA ARG A 73 15.36 -4.07 -4.87
C ARG A 73 14.57 -4.87 -5.89
N LEU A 74 13.24 -4.80 -5.87
CA LEU A 74 12.40 -5.46 -6.90
C LEU A 74 12.57 -4.85 -8.29
N ASN A 75 13.03 -3.59 -8.38
CA ASN A 75 13.35 -2.90 -9.63
C ASN A 75 12.29 -3.03 -10.75
N ASP A 76 11.01 -3.02 -10.39
CA ASP A 76 9.90 -3.17 -11.33
C ASP A 76 9.18 -1.82 -11.54
N ARG A 77 9.33 -1.26 -12.75
CA ARG A 77 8.76 0.03 -13.15
C ARG A 77 7.24 0.12 -13.02
N TYR A 78 6.52 -1.01 -13.05
CA TYR A 78 5.07 -1.08 -13.00
C TYR A 78 4.53 -1.51 -11.63
N LEU A 79 5.40 -1.89 -10.69
CA LEU A 79 4.98 -2.32 -9.36
C LEU A 79 4.18 -1.23 -8.63
N TYR A 80 4.53 0.05 -8.80
CA TYR A 80 3.72 1.17 -8.30
C TYR A 80 2.25 1.09 -8.75
N GLN A 81 2.03 0.87 -10.04
CA GLN A 81 0.67 0.83 -10.62
C GLN A 81 -0.08 -0.41 -10.12
N ARG A 82 0.60 -1.56 -10.05
CA ARG A 82 0.01 -2.80 -9.52
C ARG A 82 -0.34 -2.68 -8.04
N ILE A 83 0.52 -2.06 -7.22
CA ILE A 83 0.23 -1.78 -5.81
C ILE A 83 -1.02 -0.92 -5.68
N ASN A 84 -1.16 0.15 -6.46
CA ASN A 84 -2.39 0.96 -6.42
C ASN A 84 -3.63 0.16 -6.85
N LYS A 85 -3.48 -0.72 -7.85
CA LYS A 85 -4.58 -1.61 -8.29
C LYS A 85 -5.00 -2.56 -7.17
N ILE A 86 -4.07 -3.24 -6.50
CA ILE A 86 -4.43 -4.14 -5.40
C ILE A 86 -5.02 -3.38 -4.21
N MET A 87 -4.58 -2.15 -3.90
CA MET A 87 -5.23 -1.32 -2.87
C MET A 87 -6.68 -1.00 -3.21
N ALA A 88 -7.00 -0.73 -4.47
CA ALA A 88 -8.37 -0.51 -4.91
C ALA A 88 -9.23 -1.77 -4.81
N LEU A 89 -8.66 -2.95 -5.13
CA LEU A 89 -9.33 -4.25 -4.97
C LEU A 89 -9.57 -4.57 -3.50
N LEU A 90 -8.56 -4.44 -2.64
CA LEU A 90 -8.68 -4.61 -1.20
C LEU A 90 -9.76 -3.70 -0.63
N ARG A 91 -9.75 -2.41 -0.96
CA ARG A 91 -10.83 -1.49 -0.57
C ARG A 91 -12.21 -1.98 -1.03
N SER A 92 -12.30 -2.56 -2.22
CA SER A 92 -13.59 -3.04 -2.76
C SER A 92 -14.10 -4.30 -2.06
N ALA A 93 -13.22 -5.09 -1.46
CA ALA A 93 -13.55 -6.25 -0.62
C ALA A 93 -14.04 -5.87 0.79
N ASP A 94 -13.95 -4.59 1.19
CA ASP A 94 -14.53 -4.14 2.45
C ASP A 94 -16.07 -4.21 2.40
N VAL A 95 -16.66 -4.86 3.40
CA VAL A 95 -18.12 -5.07 3.55
C VAL A 95 -18.88 -3.82 3.98
N SER A 96 -18.17 -2.73 4.31
CA SER A 96 -18.78 -1.46 4.67
C SER A 96 -19.57 -0.83 3.52
N GLU A 97 -20.49 0.06 3.89
CA GLU A 97 -21.29 0.82 2.93
C GLU A 97 -20.41 1.64 1.96
N PRO A 98 -20.81 1.79 0.68
CA PRO A 98 -20.10 2.64 -0.28
C PRO A 98 -19.90 4.06 0.25
N GLY A 99 -18.66 4.54 0.24
CA GLY A 99 -18.20 5.78 0.84
C GLY A 99 -17.40 5.60 2.13
N PHE A 100 -17.53 4.44 2.79
CA PHE A 100 -16.85 4.13 4.04
C PHE A 100 -15.83 3.00 3.93
N ARG A 101 -15.65 2.43 2.73
CA ARG A 101 -14.75 1.31 2.52
C ARG A 101 -13.29 1.72 2.63
N THR A 102 -12.49 0.82 3.20
CA THR A 102 -11.08 1.02 3.51
C THR A 102 -10.26 -0.20 3.10
N VAL A 103 -8.96 0.01 2.87
CA VAL A 103 -8.03 -1.10 2.63
C VAL A 103 -7.93 -1.99 3.86
N ALA A 104 -7.93 -1.40 5.07
CA ALA A 104 -7.87 -2.14 6.33
C ALA A 104 -9.10 -3.05 6.54
N GLY A 105 -10.30 -2.53 6.26
CA GLY A 105 -11.55 -3.30 6.34
C GLY A 105 -11.59 -4.42 5.31
N GLY A 106 -11.13 -4.15 4.08
CA GLY A 106 -10.93 -5.19 3.07
C GLY A 106 -9.99 -6.30 3.52
N LEU A 107 -8.84 -5.94 4.08
CA LEU A 107 -7.88 -6.89 4.65
C LEU A 107 -8.44 -7.65 5.87
N ALA A 108 -9.54 -7.22 6.50
CA ALA A 108 -10.18 -7.99 7.56
C ALA A 108 -11.09 -9.11 7.03
N THR A 109 -11.32 -9.18 5.71
CA THR A 109 -12.14 -10.21 5.05
C THR A 109 -11.29 -11.33 4.47
N ASP A 110 -11.88 -12.52 4.32
CA ASP A 110 -11.23 -13.66 3.68
C ASP A 110 -10.84 -13.36 2.22
N GLU A 111 -11.70 -12.65 1.48
CA GLU A 111 -11.42 -12.22 0.11
C GLU A 111 -10.20 -11.30 0.05
N GLY A 112 -10.13 -10.30 0.93
CA GLY A 112 -9.00 -9.38 0.97
C GLY A 112 -7.69 -10.05 1.39
N GLN A 113 -7.75 -11.01 2.34
CA GLN A 113 -6.60 -11.82 2.72
C GLN A 113 -6.08 -12.64 1.54
N LYS A 114 -6.98 -13.28 0.78
CA LYS A 114 -6.63 -14.04 -0.42
C LYS A 114 -6.04 -13.14 -1.51
N LEU A 115 -6.67 -12.00 -1.78
CA LEU A 115 -6.18 -11.00 -2.75
C LEU A 115 -4.74 -10.57 -2.45
N LEU A 116 -4.40 -10.36 -1.17
CA LEU A 116 -3.03 -10.00 -0.77
C LEU A 116 -2.06 -11.18 -0.93
N ALA A 117 -2.45 -12.38 -0.49
CA ALA A 117 -1.61 -13.57 -0.55
C ALA A 117 -1.25 -13.99 -1.99
N ASP A 118 -2.20 -13.79 -2.91
CA ASP A 118 -2.07 -14.10 -4.34
C ASP A 118 -1.43 -12.94 -5.14
N PHE A 119 -1.24 -11.77 -4.54
CA PHE A 119 -0.67 -10.62 -5.24
C PHE A 119 0.80 -10.85 -5.60
N ASP A 120 1.08 -10.72 -6.89
CA ASP A 120 2.44 -10.83 -7.41
C ASP A 120 3.17 -9.47 -7.39
N PHE A 121 4.13 -9.37 -6.47
CA PHE A 121 5.00 -8.20 -6.34
C PHE A 121 6.09 -8.13 -7.42
N HIS A 122 6.30 -9.17 -8.24
CA HIS A 122 7.35 -9.20 -9.24
C HIS A 122 6.90 -9.89 -10.53
N GLN A 123 6.85 -9.17 -11.67
CA GLN A 123 6.29 -9.70 -12.93
C GLN A 123 6.87 -11.04 -13.41
N LYS A 124 8.14 -11.32 -13.08
CA LYS A 124 8.74 -12.60 -13.40
C LYS A 124 8.57 -13.52 -12.20
N ALA A 125 7.86 -14.62 -12.41
CA ALA A 125 7.75 -15.67 -11.41
C ALA A 125 9.15 -16.18 -11.05
N VAL A 126 9.54 -15.99 -9.80
CA VAL A 126 10.73 -16.60 -9.21
C VAL A 126 10.27 -17.70 -8.29
N VAL A 127 10.78 -18.91 -8.50
CA VAL A 127 10.58 -20.01 -7.55
C VAL A 127 11.32 -19.67 -6.27
N PHE A 128 10.55 -19.39 -5.21
CA PHE A 128 11.06 -19.00 -3.91
C PHE A 128 10.04 -19.44 -2.83
N PRO A 129 10.49 -19.73 -1.60
CA PRO A 129 9.57 -20.12 -0.53
C PRO A 129 8.48 -19.08 -0.30
N ARG A 130 7.24 -19.56 -0.22
CA ARG A 130 6.04 -18.79 0.06
C ARG A 130 5.60 -19.04 1.50
N ILE A 131 4.87 -18.08 2.07
CA ILE A 131 4.15 -18.30 3.32
C ILE A 131 2.79 -18.92 2.98
N LEU A 132 2.59 -20.17 3.38
CA LEU A 132 1.32 -20.89 3.22
C LEU A 132 0.31 -20.48 4.28
N THR A 133 0.78 -20.37 5.53
CA THR A 133 -0.03 -19.92 6.66
C THR A 133 0.79 -19.02 7.58
N ALA A 134 0.12 -18.05 8.20
CA ALA A 134 0.72 -17.14 9.16
C ALA A 134 -0.24 -16.87 10.31
N ASN A 135 0.15 -17.25 11.52
CA ASN A 135 -0.67 -17.13 12.71
C ASN A 135 0.11 -16.46 13.84
N THR A 136 -0.62 -15.78 14.73
CA THR A 136 -0.04 -15.18 15.93
C THR A 136 -0.51 -15.92 17.16
N VAL A 137 0.43 -16.38 17.99
CA VAL A 137 0.18 -16.81 19.37
C VAL A 137 0.90 -15.83 20.31
N PRO A 138 0.60 -15.81 21.63
CA PRO A 138 1.23 -14.87 22.55
C PRO A 138 2.76 -14.85 22.42
N GLY A 139 3.31 -13.70 22.02
CA GLY A 139 4.75 -13.46 21.86
C GLY A 139 5.42 -14.15 20.67
N LYS A 140 4.69 -14.92 19.84
CA LYS A 140 5.27 -15.68 18.72
C LYS A 140 4.50 -15.50 17.42
N LEU A 141 5.23 -15.52 16.33
CA LEU A 141 4.73 -15.58 14.96
C LEU A 141 5.01 -17.00 14.44
N GLN A 142 3.96 -17.71 14.05
CA GLN A 142 4.04 -19.05 13.48
C GLN A 142 3.80 -18.96 11.99
N LEU A 143 4.77 -19.39 11.20
CA LEU A 143 4.74 -19.38 9.73
C LEU A 143 4.88 -20.81 9.22
N HIS A 144 4.32 -21.08 8.05
CA HIS A 144 4.57 -22.32 7.32
C HIS A 144 5.12 -21.97 5.95
N PHE A 145 6.38 -22.36 5.67
CA PHE A 145 7.02 -22.14 4.37
C PHE A 145 6.75 -23.30 3.42
N SER A 146 6.56 -22.99 2.13
CA SER A 146 6.24 -23.97 1.10
C SER A 146 7.42 -24.86 0.69
N ASP A 147 8.62 -24.30 0.62
CA ASP A 147 9.78 -24.92 -0.01
C ASP A 147 11.08 -24.61 0.76
N ASP A 148 12.08 -25.44 0.54
CA ASP A 148 13.45 -25.19 1.00
C ASP A 148 14.14 -24.13 0.13
N THR A 149 15.07 -23.40 0.71
CA THR A 149 16.04 -22.60 -0.03
C THR A 149 17.32 -22.42 0.76
N THR A 150 18.45 -22.39 0.05
CA THR A 150 19.75 -21.98 0.62
C THR A 150 20.05 -20.51 0.40
N LYS A 151 19.21 -19.80 -0.38
CA LYS A 151 19.36 -18.37 -0.64
C LYS A 151 18.90 -17.56 0.58
N PRO A 152 19.49 -16.38 0.85
CA PRO A 152 19.05 -15.52 1.93
C PRO A 152 17.54 -15.19 1.84
N VAL A 153 16.86 -15.32 2.97
CA VAL A 153 15.43 -14.98 3.14
C VAL A 153 15.30 -13.91 4.21
N THR A 154 14.43 -12.94 3.98
CA THR A 154 14.02 -11.99 5.02
C THR A 154 12.52 -12.10 5.24
N VAL A 155 12.11 -12.27 6.49
CA VAL A 155 10.71 -12.14 6.91
C VAL A 155 10.51 -10.76 7.54
N LEU A 156 9.62 -9.95 6.98
CA LEU A 156 9.28 -8.62 7.50
C LEU A 156 7.97 -8.70 8.29
N GLU A 157 8.03 -8.49 9.61
CA GLU A 157 6.84 -8.20 10.44
C GLU A 157 6.50 -6.72 10.26
N LEU A 158 5.33 -6.41 9.69
CA LEU A 158 4.88 -5.04 9.44
C LEU A 158 3.57 -4.76 10.18
N GLN A 159 3.54 -3.69 10.97
CA GLN A 159 2.30 -3.07 11.43
C GLN A 159 2.11 -1.74 10.74
N ILE A 160 0.97 -1.57 10.07
CA ILE A 160 0.67 -0.38 9.28
C ILE A 160 -0.72 0.15 9.60
N ASN A 161 -0.84 1.47 9.74
CA ASN A 161 -2.12 2.16 9.84
C ASN A 161 -2.32 2.95 8.54
N PHE A 162 -3.29 2.53 7.75
CA PHE A 162 -3.55 3.11 6.43
C PHE A 162 -4.22 4.49 6.49
N ASP A 163 -4.83 4.86 7.62
CA ASP A 163 -5.53 6.14 7.78
C ASP A 163 -4.56 7.28 8.14
N ASN A 164 -3.72 7.06 9.16
CA ASN A 164 -2.75 8.05 9.62
C ASN A 164 -1.34 7.88 9.01
N ARG A 165 -1.16 6.85 8.16
CA ARG A 165 0.09 6.55 7.44
C ARG A 165 1.28 6.22 8.35
N ALA A 166 1.03 5.86 9.60
CA ALA A 166 2.06 5.39 10.51
C ALA A 166 2.35 3.90 10.27
N TYR A 167 3.60 3.51 10.40
CA TYR A 167 4.01 2.11 10.35
C TYR A 167 5.18 1.82 11.28
N ARG A 168 5.39 0.55 11.58
CA ARG A 168 6.60 0.02 12.21
C ARG A 168 6.88 -1.36 11.64
N SER A 169 8.15 -1.68 11.45
CA SER A 169 8.57 -2.95 10.86
C SER A 169 9.75 -3.56 11.60
N HIS A 170 9.88 -4.88 11.47
CA HIS A 170 11.05 -5.62 11.95
C HIS A 170 11.38 -6.75 10.99
N GLU A 171 12.66 -6.93 10.73
CA GLU A 171 13.17 -7.97 9.84
C GLU A 171 13.75 -9.14 10.65
N HIS A 172 13.30 -10.35 10.28
CA HIS A 172 13.92 -11.60 10.68
C HIS A 172 14.73 -12.13 9.50
N ALA A 173 16.06 -12.08 9.62
CA ALA A 173 16.97 -12.51 8.57
C ALA A 173 17.33 -13.99 8.71
N PHE A 174 17.30 -14.70 7.59
CA PHE A 174 17.74 -16.09 7.44
C PHE A 174 18.84 -16.13 6.37
N PRO A 175 20.10 -15.81 6.72
CA PRO A 175 21.19 -15.68 5.75
C PRO A 175 21.54 -17.01 5.06
N LYS A 176 21.25 -18.15 5.70
CA LYS A 176 21.45 -19.50 5.15
C LYS A 176 20.19 -20.07 4.48
N GLY A 177 19.16 -19.24 4.28
CA GLY A 177 17.85 -19.64 3.79
C GLY A 177 16.98 -20.35 4.83
N VAL A 178 15.93 -21.01 4.37
CA VAL A 178 14.90 -21.63 5.21
C VAL A 178 14.59 -23.04 4.73
N GLN A 179 14.04 -23.86 5.62
CA GLN A 179 13.44 -25.14 5.28
C GLN A 179 11.92 -24.98 5.11
N ALA A 180 11.33 -25.84 4.29
CA ALA A 180 9.90 -26.05 4.20
C ALA A 180 9.34 -26.50 5.56
N GLY A 181 8.08 -26.17 5.81
CA GLY A 181 7.42 -26.55 7.05
C GLY A 181 7.28 -25.39 8.05
N PRO A 182 6.90 -25.72 9.30
CA PRO A 182 6.57 -24.73 10.31
C PRO A 182 7.81 -24.06 10.91
N VAL A 183 7.79 -22.73 10.99
CA VAL A 183 8.82 -21.91 11.63
C VAL A 183 8.17 -21.00 12.67
N THR A 184 8.79 -20.91 13.85
CA THR A 184 8.34 -20.04 14.93
C THR A 184 9.34 -18.94 15.18
N LEU A 185 8.87 -17.69 15.10
CA LEU A 185 9.66 -16.48 15.34
C LEU A 185 9.16 -15.75 16.58
N LYS A 186 10.06 -15.05 17.27
CA LYS A 186 9.68 -14.15 18.35
C LYS A 186 8.97 -12.94 17.77
N LYS A 187 7.67 -12.79 18.04
CA LYS A 187 6.90 -11.64 17.57
C LYS A 187 7.43 -10.38 18.24
N ARG A 188 7.67 -9.32 17.46
CA ARG A 188 8.23 -8.06 17.97
C ARG A 188 7.17 -7.06 18.35
N PHE A 189 6.04 -7.05 17.66
CA PHE A 189 5.00 -6.07 17.89
C PHE A 189 3.77 -6.70 18.55
N ARG A 190 3.40 -6.15 19.72
CA ARG A 190 2.06 -6.37 20.27
C ARG A 190 1.03 -5.75 19.34
N ARG A 191 -0.18 -6.33 19.30
CA ARG A 191 -1.30 -5.76 18.55
C ARG A 191 -1.54 -4.33 18.99
N LYS A 192 -1.78 -3.44 18.02
CA LYS A 192 -2.05 -2.02 18.26
C LYS A 192 -3.35 -1.66 17.56
N LYS A 193 -4.26 -1.00 18.28
CA LYS A 193 -5.57 -0.61 17.73
C LYS A 193 -5.39 0.27 16.49
N GLY A 194 -6.14 -0.04 15.43
CA GLY A 194 -6.08 0.67 14.15
C GLY A 194 -4.87 0.34 13.27
N PHE A 195 -4.01 -0.59 13.69
CA PHE A 195 -2.93 -1.09 12.85
C PHE A 195 -3.31 -2.46 12.29
N THR A 196 -3.02 -2.67 11.01
CA THR A 196 -3.07 -3.97 10.35
C THR A 196 -1.72 -4.65 10.50
N ASP A 197 -1.72 -5.89 11.00
CA ASP A 197 -0.55 -6.74 11.06
C ASP A 197 -0.39 -7.49 9.72
N LEU A 198 0.74 -7.32 9.05
CA LEU A 198 1.13 -8.00 7.82
C LEU A 198 2.48 -8.70 8.01
N VAL A 199 2.70 -9.79 7.28
CA VAL A 199 4.00 -10.46 7.19
C VAL A 199 4.39 -10.56 5.74
N PHE A 200 5.63 -10.22 5.43
CA PHE A 200 6.21 -10.44 4.12
C PHE A 200 7.32 -11.47 4.20
N ILE A 201 7.48 -12.24 3.14
CA ILE A 201 8.69 -13.01 2.87
C ILE A 201 9.35 -12.43 1.62
N SER A 202 10.64 -12.12 1.73
CA SER A 202 11.44 -11.52 0.66
C SER A 202 12.68 -12.35 0.38
N GLY A 203 13.04 -12.41 -0.89
CA GLY A 203 14.29 -12.97 -1.39
C GLY A 203 14.74 -12.30 -2.69
N PRO A 204 15.82 -12.77 -3.32
CA PRO A 204 16.28 -12.27 -4.61
C PRO A 204 15.18 -12.34 -5.67
N GLY A 205 14.66 -11.18 -6.09
CA GLY A 205 13.58 -11.08 -7.09
C GLY A 205 12.22 -11.59 -6.61
N PHE A 206 12.02 -11.79 -5.31
CA PHE A 206 10.78 -12.34 -4.76
C PHE A 206 10.28 -11.52 -3.57
N LEU A 207 8.96 -11.30 -3.55
CA LEU A 207 8.25 -10.76 -2.43
C LEU A 207 6.82 -11.32 -2.42
N GLN A 208 6.37 -11.78 -1.26
CA GLN A 208 4.98 -12.12 -0.98
C GLN A 208 4.56 -11.45 0.32
N ALA A 209 3.27 -11.13 0.42
CA ALA A 209 2.64 -10.60 1.62
C ALA A 209 1.50 -11.50 2.06
N VAL A 210 1.29 -11.65 3.36
CA VAL A 210 0.10 -12.26 3.94
C VAL A 210 -0.36 -11.41 5.12
N GLY A 211 -1.67 -11.32 5.36
CA GLY A 211 -2.18 -10.65 6.55
C GLY A 211 -2.26 -11.60 7.73
N LEU A 212 -2.07 -11.08 8.93
CA LEU A 212 -2.27 -11.85 10.17
C LEU A 212 -3.72 -11.67 10.63
N GLY A 213 -4.61 -12.50 10.09
CA GLY A 213 -6.02 -12.51 10.44
C GLY A 213 -6.27 -12.67 11.94
N GLY A 214 -7.13 -11.80 12.51
CA GLY A 214 -7.64 -11.97 13.85
C GLY A 214 -8.66 -13.10 13.90
N ARG A 215 -8.31 -14.23 14.52
CA ARG A 215 -9.17 -15.39 14.82
C ARG A 215 -9.86 -15.98 13.57
N GLY A 216 -9.21 -16.98 12.98
CA GLY A 216 -9.99 -18.15 12.59
C GLY A 216 -10.61 -18.71 13.87
N LYS A 217 -11.93 -18.56 14.03
CA LYS A 217 -12.66 -19.49 14.89
C LYS A 217 -12.40 -20.86 14.27
N GLY A 218 -11.68 -21.72 14.99
CA GLY A 218 -11.70 -23.14 14.70
C GLY A 218 -13.17 -23.56 14.61
N LYS A 219 -13.54 -24.16 13.48
CA LYS A 219 -14.70 -25.04 13.45
C LYS A 219 -14.33 -26.20 14.39
N GLY A 220 -14.92 -26.18 15.58
CA GLY A 220 -15.23 -27.42 16.30
C GLY A 220 -16.39 -28.12 15.61
#